data_AF-A0A937MYZ8-F1
#
_entry.id   AF-A0A937MYZ8-F1
#
_cell.length_a   1.000
_cell.length_b   1.000
_cell.length_c   1.000
_cell.angle_alpha   90.00
_cell.angle_beta   90.00
_cell.angle_gamma   90.00
#
_symmetry.space_group_name_H-M   'P 1'
#
loop_
_entity.id
_entity.type
_entity.pdbx_description
1 polymer ?
#
loop_
_entity_poly.entity_id
_entity_poly.type
_entity_poly.pdbx_seq_one_letter_code
_entity_poly.pdbx_strand_id
1 'polypeptide(L)'
;MSDLRKLTIDWQNLEMAFEDHSGEYGDLCEHENYFDLETGRVVFVSEGIRSALDHIEEELAEELLEDAEVTLDAIRSTDAFGCLPDWEKDMVLTAADVRFGDFDRFERIPNFESHESYGYMEDFIETVRDPATRDRLSQAISERGPFRRFRHTLAGDRRLQREWQAYERRRQRETIIEWLRSVGVEPANPDDCTFAPPPLPDLRKIMFVEVRRFVRFARDLPGVARIAMIGSLTTEKEFPKDIDMLVTVTDDCELAPLAKLGRQISGHMQTHQAGADVFLADENGNYLGRTCPWKECGPGIRVSCDALHCGARHYLHDDFEAIRLDRHVITSPPLVLWPEAVAGDDLPQDVRSELIEQLAKDEQRS
;
A
#
# COMPACT_ATOMS: atom_id res chain seq x y z
N MET A 1 34.37 -6.86 -27.54
CA MET A 1 33.47 -6.88 -26.37
C MET A 1 34.38 -6.81 -25.17
N SER A 2 34.38 -5.69 -24.46
CA SER A 2 35.13 -5.56 -23.20
C SER A 2 34.59 -6.61 -22.23
N ASP A 3 35.46 -7.27 -21.45
CA ASP A 3 35.03 -8.15 -20.37
C ASP A 3 34.34 -7.28 -19.30
N LEU A 4 33.05 -7.54 -19.05
CA LEU A 4 32.29 -6.88 -18.00
C LEU A 4 32.73 -7.39 -16.63
N ARG A 5 32.93 -6.48 -15.68
CA ARG A 5 33.27 -6.83 -14.29
C ARG A 5 32.05 -7.43 -13.61
N LYS A 6 32.19 -8.60 -12.98
CA LYS A 6 31.10 -9.21 -12.21
C LYS A 6 31.18 -8.77 -10.76
N LEU A 7 30.17 -8.04 -10.29
CA LEU A 7 30.11 -7.49 -8.92
C LEU A 7 28.82 -7.90 -8.23
N THR A 8 28.89 -8.14 -6.92
CA THR A 8 27.70 -8.24 -6.07
C THR A 8 27.19 -6.83 -5.81
N ILE A 9 25.94 -6.56 -6.17
CA ILE A 9 25.32 -5.24 -6.10
C ILE A 9 24.55 -5.09 -4.79
N ASP A 10 24.75 -3.97 -4.10
CA ASP A 10 23.86 -3.50 -3.05
C ASP A 10 22.62 -2.85 -3.69
N TRP A 11 21.66 -3.70 -4.05
CA TRP A 11 20.46 -3.27 -4.77
C TRP A 11 19.61 -2.27 -4.00
N GLN A 12 19.56 -2.36 -2.67
CA GLN A 12 18.73 -1.45 -1.88
C GLN A 12 19.23 -0.01 -2.00
N ASN A 13 20.54 0.19 -1.84
CA ASN A 13 21.13 1.51 -1.96
C ASN A 13 21.16 2.00 -3.41
N LEU A 14 21.37 1.10 -4.38
CA LEU A 14 21.39 1.46 -5.80
C LEU A 14 20.00 1.87 -6.32
N GLU A 15 18.95 1.11 -5.98
CA GLU A 15 17.57 1.49 -6.36
C GLU A 15 17.17 2.82 -5.72
N MET A 16 17.48 3.03 -4.45
CA MET A 16 17.21 4.30 -3.75
C MET A 16 17.94 5.49 -4.40
N ALA A 17 19.21 5.31 -4.78
CA ALA A 17 20.00 6.34 -5.43
C ALA A 17 19.45 6.79 -6.80
N PHE A 18 18.75 5.91 -7.52
CA PHE A 18 18.06 6.25 -8.77
C PHE A 18 16.71 6.97 -8.53
N GLU A 19 16.07 6.74 -7.38
CA GLU A 19 14.74 7.30 -7.03
C GLU A 19 14.81 8.72 -6.44
N ASP A 20 15.97 9.10 -5.87
CA ASP A 20 16.17 10.26 -4.99
C ASP A 20 15.79 11.64 -5.57
N HIS A 21 15.53 11.76 -6.89
CA HIS A 21 15.10 13.03 -7.51
C HIS A 21 13.74 12.96 -8.24
N SER A 22 12.97 11.89 -8.09
CA SER A 22 11.72 11.66 -8.84
C SER A 22 10.46 12.32 -8.24
N GLY A 23 10.59 13.13 -7.18
CA GLY A 23 9.48 13.75 -6.45
C GLY A 23 9.29 15.25 -6.74
N GLU A 24 8.06 15.76 -6.50
CA GLU A 24 7.69 17.20 -6.59
C GLU A 24 8.50 18.13 -5.65
N TYR A 25 9.35 17.55 -4.80
CA TYR A 25 10.27 18.21 -3.86
C TYR A 25 11.74 17.75 -3.97
N GLY A 26 12.09 16.94 -4.99
CA GLY A 26 13.43 16.35 -5.17
C GLY A 26 14.54 17.39 -5.43
N ASP A 27 14.17 18.57 -5.93
CA ASP A 27 15.08 19.69 -6.19
C ASP A 27 15.68 20.36 -4.93
N LEU A 28 15.27 19.94 -3.72
CA LEU A 28 15.75 20.54 -2.47
C LEU A 28 16.91 19.77 -1.81
N CYS A 29 17.27 18.60 -2.32
CA CYS A 29 18.39 17.81 -1.83
C CYS A 29 19.48 17.72 -2.91
N GLU A 30 20.44 18.66 -2.89
CA GLU A 30 21.66 18.62 -3.71
C GLU A 30 22.61 17.55 -3.16
N HIS A 31 22.27 16.28 -3.34
CA HIS A 31 23.15 15.16 -2.98
C HIS A 31 23.51 14.40 -4.26
N GLU A 32 24.77 14.01 -4.38
CA GLU A 32 25.27 13.28 -5.53
C GLU A 32 25.56 11.83 -5.14
N ASN A 33 25.01 10.91 -5.93
CA ASN A 33 25.18 9.48 -5.73
C ASN A 33 26.19 8.95 -6.74
N TYR A 34 27.16 8.18 -6.27
CA TYR A 34 28.21 7.57 -7.09
C TYR A 34 28.22 6.06 -6.88
N PHE A 35 28.58 5.32 -7.92
CA PHE A 35 28.73 3.88 -7.91
C PHE A 35 30.20 3.51 -8.06
N ASP A 36 30.70 2.73 -7.11
CA ASP A 36 32.08 2.24 -7.10
C ASP A 36 32.22 1.00 -8.00
N LEU A 37 32.90 1.18 -9.14
CA LEU A 37 33.11 0.16 -10.16
C LEU A 37 34.09 -0.96 -9.74
N GLU A 38 34.69 -0.87 -8.55
CA GLU A 38 35.50 -1.94 -7.97
C GLU A 38 34.74 -2.74 -6.93
N THR A 39 33.93 -2.07 -6.09
CA THR A 39 33.29 -2.71 -4.93
C THR A 39 31.81 -3.02 -5.12
N GLY A 40 31.13 -2.37 -6.09
CA GLY A 40 29.70 -2.52 -6.32
C GLY A 40 28.82 -1.78 -5.30
N ARG A 41 29.41 -0.84 -4.54
CA ARG A 41 28.73 -0.05 -3.51
C ARG A 41 28.29 1.30 -4.04
N VAL A 42 27.26 1.86 -3.40
CA VAL A 42 26.85 3.24 -3.60
C VAL A 42 27.52 4.13 -2.57
N VAL A 43 28.06 5.25 -3.04
CA VAL A 43 28.63 6.34 -2.26
C VAL A 43 27.68 7.53 -2.33
N PHE A 44 27.25 8.01 -1.16
CA PHE A 44 26.36 9.14 -1.00
C PHE A 44 27.18 10.36 -0.59
N VAL A 45 27.18 11.42 -1.42
CA VAL A 45 27.85 12.69 -1.10
C VAL A 45 26.78 13.74 -0.84
N SER A 46 26.57 14.03 0.45
CA SER A 46 25.62 15.07 0.85
C SER A 46 26.22 16.47 0.74
N GLU A 47 25.37 17.50 0.75
CA GLU A 47 25.80 18.91 0.73
C GLU A 47 26.70 19.23 1.94
N GLY A 48 26.39 18.69 3.12
CA GLY A 48 27.21 18.85 4.31
C GLY A 48 28.60 18.24 4.16
N ILE A 49 28.68 17.03 3.62
CA ILE A 49 29.97 16.36 3.34
C ILE A 49 30.78 17.12 2.29
N ARG A 50 30.11 17.61 1.23
CA ARG A 50 30.72 18.47 0.22
C ARG A 50 31.31 19.73 0.85
N SER A 51 30.54 20.44 1.67
CA SER A 51 30.98 21.65 2.34
C SER A 51 32.14 21.41 3.32
N ALA A 52 32.15 20.27 4.02
CA ALA A 52 33.27 19.90 4.88
C ALA A 52 34.54 19.64 4.06
N LEU A 53 34.42 18.96 2.91
CA LEU A 53 35.54 18.71 2.01
C LEU A 53 36.07 20.01 1.37
N ASP A 54 35.18 20.92 0.99
CA ASP A 54 35.56 22.24 0.45
C ASP A 54 36.37 23.05 1.49
N HIS A 55 35.98 23.00 2.77
CA HIS A 55 36.73 23.68 3.84
C HIS A 55 38.12 23.08 4.08
N ILE A 56 38.23 21.74 4.00
CA ILE A 56 39.53 21.05 4.08
C ILE A 56 40.41 21.42 2.89
N GLU A 57 39.82 21.53 1.69
CA GLU A 57 40.52 21.93 0.47
C GLU A 57 41.06 23.36 0.57
N GLU A 58 40.28 24.29 1.14
CA GLU A 58 40.72 25.66 1.41
C GLU A 58 41.93 25.69 2.36
N GLU A 59 41.91 24.92 3.46
CA GLU A 59 43.04 24.81 4.39
C GLU A 59 44.29 24.25 3.69
N LEU A 60 44.12 23.18 2.90
CA LEU A 60 45.21 22.58 2.14
C LEU A 60 45.79 23.54 1.10
N ALA A 61 44.97 24.37 0.46
CA ALA A 61 45.41 25.34 -0.53
C ALA A 61 46.30 26.46 0.08
N GLU A 62 46.15 26.76 1.37
CA GLU A 62 47.04 27.68 2.09
C GLU A 62 48.42 27.06 2.39
N GLU A 63 48.50 25.73 2.49
CA GLU A 63 49.69 24.99 2.91
C GLU A 63 50.47 24.31 1.76
N LEU A 64 49.79 23.93 0.68
CA LEU A 64 50.36 23.19 -0.45
C LEU A 64 50.85 24.12 -1.58
N LEU A 65 51.77 23.60 -2.40
CA LEU A 65 52.18 24.25 -3.66
C LEU A 65 51.05 24.13 -4.70
N GLU A 66 50.92 25.10 -5.61
CA GLU A 66 49.83 25.17 -6.63
C GLU A 66 49.63 23.88 -7.47
N ASP A 67 50.64 23.01 -7.59
CA ASP A 67 50.59 21.76 -8.37
C ASP A 67 50.64 20.47 -7.52
N ALA A 68 50.49 20.56 -6.20
CA ALA A 68 50.54 19.38 -5.33
C ALA A 68 49.24 18.56 -5.42
N GLU A 69 49.37 17.25 -5.60
CA GLU A 69 48.23 16.33 -5.59
C GLU A 69 47.65 16.21 -4.18
N VAL A 70 46.33 16.39 -4.06
CA VAL A 70 45.62 16.22 -2.79
C VAL A 70 45.51 14.72 -2.50
N THR A 71 46.14 14.28 -1.41
CA THR A 71 46.11 12.87 -0.97
C THR A 71 45.23 12.70 0.27
N LEU A 72 44.71 11.50 0.50
CA LEU A 72 43.95 11.19 1.71
C LEU A 72 44.78 11.42 2.99
N ASP A 73 46.10 11.23 2.94
CA ASP A 73 46.98 11.51 4.07
C ASP A 73 47.12 13.02 4.35
N ALA A 74 47.13 13.84 3.29
CA ALA A 74 47.09 15.29 3.42
C ALA A 74 45.77 15.76 4.05
N ILE A 75 44.64 15.22 3.56
CA ILE A 75 43.31 15.48 4.14
C ILE A 75 43.24 15.09 5.61
N ARG A 76 43.81 13.94 5.99
CA ARG A 76 43.84 13.50 7.41
C ARG A 76 44.66 14.40 8.32
N SER A 77 45.56 15.19 7.75
CA SER A 77 46.50 16.03 8.48
C SER A 77 45.97 17.43 8.77
N THR A 78 44.83 17.82 8.18
CA THR A 78 44.23 19.14 8.40
C THR A 78 43.51 19.25 9.73
N ASP A 79 43.51 20.45 10.30
CA ASP A 79 42.77 20.79 11.51
C ASP A 79 41.26 20.70 11.24
N ALA A 80 40.79 21.15 10.07
CA ALA A 80 39.40 21.03 9.64
C ALA A 80 38.92 19.57 9.68
N PHE A 81 39.71 18.62 9.15
CA PHE A 81 39.38 17.19 9.23
C PHE A 81 39.43 16.69 10.66
N GLY A 82 40.42 17.11 11.45
CA GLY A 82 40.57 16.76 12.86
C GLY A 82 39.33 17.10 13.70
N CYS A 83 38.69 18.24 13.42
CA CYS A 83 37.50 18.74 14.09
C CYS A 83 36.19 18.00 13.74
N LEU A 84 36.17 17.19 12.68
CA LEU A 84 34.98 16.45 12.29
C LEU A 84 34.65 15.30 13.28
N PRO A 85 33.36 15.01 13.52
CA PRO A 85 32.93 13.77 14.17
C PRO A 85 33.42 12.52 13.42
N ASP A 86 33.65 11.42 14.14
CA ASP A 86 34.18 10.18 13.55
C ASP A 86 33.31 9.63 12.40
N TRP A 87 31.99 9.71 12.53
CA TRP A 87 31.06 9.27 11.49
C TRP A 87 31.11 10.14 10.22
N GLU A 88 31.49 11.41 10.37
CA GLU A 88 31.60 12.37 9.26
C GLU A 88 32.96 12.23 8.55
N LYS A 89 34.02 11.94 9.32
CA LYS A 89 35.37 11.65 8.79
C LYS A 89 35.37 10.54 7.75
N ASP A 90 34.69 9.42 8.03
CA ASP A 90 34.61 8.30 7.09
C ASP A 90 33.90 8.69 5.78
N MET A 91 32.84 9.50 5.87
CA MET A 91 32.11 9.99 4.69
C MET A 91 32.93 11.02 3.89
N VAL A 92 33.61 11.93 4.56
CA VAL A 92 34.51 12.91 3.92
C VAL A 92 35.66 12.22 3.20
N LEU A 93 36.26 11.18 3.79
CA LEU A 93 37.31 10.41 3.11
C LEU A 93 36.78 9.67 1.88
N THR A 94 35.55 9.17 1.94
CA THR A 94 34.92 8.52 0.79
C THR A 94 34.61 9.54 -0.31
N ALA A 95 34.10 10.72 0.04
CA ALA A 95 33.87 11.81 -0.91
C ALA A 95 35.18 12.37 -1.50
N ALA A 96 36.25 12.40 -0.70
CA ALA A 96 37.58 12.77 -1.17
C ALA A 96 38.15 11.76 -2.17
N ASP A 97 37.92 10.45 -1.95
CA ASP A 97 38.30 9.41 -2.91
C ASP A 97 37.53 9.56 -4.24
N VAL A 98 36.25 9.95 -4.17
CA VAL A 98 35.45 10.28 -5.37
C VAL A 98 36.00 11.51 -6.09
N ARG A 99 36.39 12.57 -5.36
CA ARG A 99 36.80 13.86 -5.94
C ARG A 99 38.25 13.87 -6.45
N PHE A 100 39.16 13.28 -5.69
CA PHE A 100 40.61 13.38 -5.88
C PHE A 100 41.31 12.03 -6.14
N GLY A 101 40.60 10.91 -5.99
CA GLY A 101 41.13 9.58 -6.23
C GLY A 101 41.14 9.18 -7.71
N ASP A 102 40.93 7.89 -7.98
CA ASP A 102 40.87 7.39 -9.36
C ASP A 102 39.56 7.81 -10.05
N PHE A 103 39.66 8.75 -10.99
CA PHE A 103 38.52 9.26 -11.77
C PHE A 103 37.79 8.17 -12.58
N ASP A 104 38.45 7.05 -12.91
CA ASP A 104 37.84 5.95 -13.66
C ASP A 104 37.17 4.90 -12.74
N ARG A 105 37.23 5.08 -11.41
CA ARG A 105 36.65 4.14 -10.44
C ARG A 105 35.19 4.44 -10.10
N PHE A 106 34.79 5.70 -10.08
CA PHE A 106 33.46 6.10 -9.64
C PHE A 106 32.62 6.61 -10.81
N GLU A 107 31.43 6.05 -10.97
CA GLU A 107 30.46 6.52 -11.96
C GLU A 107 29.31 7.25 -11.25
N ARG A 108 28.90 8.41 -11.77
CA ARG A 108 27.74 9.13 -11.22
C ARG A 108 26.45 8.36 -11.54
N ILE A 109 25.65 8.10 -10.52
CA ILE A 109 24.38 7.41 -10.65
C ILE A 109 23.34 8.36 -11.26
N PRO A 110 22.69 8.00 -12.38
CA PRO A 110 21.61 8.78 -12.96
C PRO A 110 20.32 8.62 -12.14
N ASN A 111 19.41 9.58 -12.30
CA ASN A 111 18.07 9.48 -11.74
C ASN A 111 17.12 8.89 -12.78
N PHE A 112 16.01 8.30 -12.32
CA PHE A 112 14.90 8.00 -13.21
C PHE A 112 14.32 9.30 -13.76
N GLU A 113 14.35 9.45 -15.09
CA GLU A 113 13.71 10.60 -15.71
C GLU A 113 12.18 10.45 -15.62
N SER A 114 11.48 11.57 -15.39
CA SER A 114 10.01 11.56 -15.31
C SER A 114 9.34 10.97 -16.56
N HIS A 115 10.00 11.04 -17.73
CA HIS A 115 9.48 10.44 -18.95
C HIS A 115 9.54 8.90 -18.92
N GLU A 116 10.56 8.30 -18.30
CA GLU A 116 10.68 6.85 -18.18
C GLU A 116 9.61 6.31 -17.24
N SER A 117 9.42 6.98 -16.10
CA SER A 117 8.35 6.64 -15.16
C SER A 117 6.97 6.79 -15.80
N TYR A 118 6.75 7.81 -16.65
CA TYR A 118 5.50 7.95 -17.40
C TYR A 118 5.31 6.81 -18.41
N GLY A 119 6.36 6.45 -19.16
CA GLY A 119 6.32 5.31 -20.09
C GLY A 119 5.99 3.99 -19.39
N TYR A 120 6.50 3.76 -18.17
CA TYR A 120 6.11 2.58 -17.39
C TYR A 120 4.61 2.56 -17.06
N MET A 121 4.02 3.72 -16.78
CA MET A 121 2.57 3.83 -16.54
C MET A 121 1.77 3.50 -17.80
N GLU A 122 2.18 4.02 -18.96
CA GLU A 122 1.55 3.71 -20.25
C GLU A 122 1.58 2.21 -20.54
N ASP A 123 2.77 1.60 -20.49
CA ASP A 123 2.92 0.17 -20.73
C ASP A 123 2.10 -0.67 -19.74
N PHE A 124 2.11 -0.30 -18.46
CA PHE A 124 1.35 -1.05 -17.44
C PHE A 124 -0.15 -1.00 -17.73
N ILE A 125 -0.68 0.15 -18.12
CA ILE A 125 -2.09 0.31 -18.47
C ILE A 125 -2.49 -0.64 -19.60
N GLU A 126 -1.61 -0.87 -20.58
CA GLU A 126 -1.87 -1.85 -21.65
C GLU A 126 -1.99 -3.30 -21.13
N THR A 127 -1.33 -3.62 -20.02
CA THR A 127 -1.43 -4.96 -19.38
C THR A 127 -2.73 -5.16 -18.58
N VAL A 128 -3.47 -4.08 -18.29
CA VAL A 128 -4.71 -4.14 -17.49
C VAL A 128 -5.85 -4.78 -18.30
N ARG A 129 -6.34 -5.91 -17.81
CA ARG A 129 -7.39 -6.71 -18.47
C ARG A 129 -8.77 -6.06 -18.47
N ASP A 130 -9.13 -5.36 -17.40
CA ASP A 130 -10.45 -4.74 -17.26
C ASP A 130 -10.50 -3.43 -18.06
N PRO A 131 -11.33 -3.34 -19.13
CA PRO A 131 -11.36 -2.17 -19.99
C PRO A 131 -11.77 -0.89 -19.25
N ALA A 132 -12.71 -0.98 -18.31
CA ALA A 132 -13.17 0.18 -17.55
C ALA A 132 -12.08 0.75 -16.62
N THR A 133 -11.28 -0.12 -16.02
CA THR A 133 -10.13 0.30 -15.21
C THR A 133 -8.99 0.82 -16.06
N ARG A 134 -8.72 0.19 -17.21
CA ARG A 134 -7.74 0.68 -18.19
C ARG A 134 -8.07 2.09 -18.64
N ASP A 135 -9.30 2.34 -19.08
CA ASP A 135 -9.73 3.66 -19.57
C ASP A 135 -9.62 4.74 -18.47
N ARG A 136 -9.98 4.41 -17.22
CA ARG A 136 -9.81 5.33 -16.06
C ARG A 136 -8.34 5.67 -15.80
N LEU A 137 -7.44 4.69 -15.92
CA LEU A 137 -6.01 4.93 -15.74
C LEU A 137 -5.44 5.74 -16.91
N SER A 138 -5.81 5.44 -18.16
CA SER A 138 -5.41 6.22 -19.35
C SER A 138 -5.83 7.69 -19.22
N GLN A 139 -7.06 7.94 -18.77
CA GLN A 139 -7.54 9.30 -18.51
C GLN A 139 -6.72 9.95 -17.39
N ALA A 140 -6.47 9.24 -16.29
CA ALA A 140 -5.74 9.77 -15.14
C ALA A 140 -4.33 10.25 -15.50
N ILE A 141 -3.62 9.55 -16.38
CA ILE A 141 -2.26 9.93 -16.82
C ILE A 141 -2.25 11.02 -17.90
N SER A 142 -3.37 11.29 -18.56
CA SER A 142 -3.46 12.33 -19.59
C SER A 142 -3.74 13.72 -19.01
N GLU A 143 -4.05 13.80 -17.71
CA GLU A 143 -4.42 15.03 -17.02
C GLU A 143 -3.25 15.66 -16.25
N ARG A 144 -3.44 16.90 -15.74
CA ARG A 144 -2.45 17.54 -14.87
C ARG A 144 -2.23 16.72 -13.59
N GLY A 145 -0.96 16.48 -13.27
CA GLY A 145 -0.54 15.65 -12.13
C GLY A 145 -0.72 14.15 -12.39
N PRO A 146 -0.15 13.60 -13.48
CA PRO A 146 -0.42 12.23 -13.93
C PRO A 146 -0.04 11.18 -12.89
N PHE A 147 1.13 11.30 -12.26
CA PHE A 147 1.60 10.39 -11.21
C PHE A 147 0.64 10.31 -10.02
N ARG A 148 0.20 11.48 -9.52
CA ARG A 148 -0.72 11.55 -8.39
C ARG A 148 -2.08 10.95 -8.74
N ARG A 149 -2.63 11.29 -9.91
CA ARG A 149 -3.94 10.79 -10.36
C ARG A 149 -3.92 9.29 -10.59
N PHE A 150 -2.88 8.77 -11.22
CA PHE A 150 -2.69 7.34 -11.42
C PHE A 150 -2.65 6.58 -10.09
N ARG A 151 -1.81 7.01 -9.14
CA ARG A 151 -1.75 6.40 -7.80
C ARG A 151 -3.09 6.48 -7.07
N HIS A 152 -3.82 7.59 -7.22
CA HIS A 152 -5.17 7.74 -6.66
C HIS A 152 -6.17 6.77 -7.29
N THR A 153 -6.11 6.56 -8.61
CA THR A 153 -6.95 5.58 -9.31
C THR A 153 -6.63 4.14 -8.88
N LEU A 154 -5.37 3.83 -8.61
CA LEU A 154 -4.94 2.53 -8.07
C LEU A 154 -5.40 2.29 -6.62
N ALA A 155 -5.52 3.34 -5.81
CA ALA A 155 -5.81 3.22 -4.36
C ALA A 155 -7.12 2.46 -4.05
N GLY A 156 -8.07 2.42 -5.00
CA GLY A 156 -9.32 1.67 -4.86
C GLY A 156 -9.22 0.18 -5.15
N ASP A 157 -8.07 -0.33 -5.62
CA ASP A 157 -7.84 -1.74 -5.96
C ASP A 157 -6.43 -2.19 -5.53
N ARG A 158 -6.35 -2.88 -4.38
CA ARG A 158 -5.07 -3.37 -3.84
C ARG A 158 -4.36 -4.37 -4.72
N ARG A 159 -5.11 -5.16 -5.50
CA ARG A 159 -4.52 -6.13 -6.44
C ARG A 159 -3.80 -5.36 -7.53
N LEU A 160 -4.48 -4.40 -8.13
CA LEU A 160 -3.92 -3.57 -9.18
C LEU A 160 -2.75 -2.71 -8.68
N GLN A 161 -2.82 -2.21 -7.44
CA GLN A 161 -1.71 -1.50 -6.81
C GLN A 161 -0.47 -2.39 -6.66
N ARG A 162 -0.64 -3.66 -6.25
CA ARG A 162 0.46 -4.62 -6.17
C ARG A 162 1.00 -5.02 -7.54
N GLU A 163 0.12 -5.25 -8.51
CA GLU A 163 0.49 -5.52 -9.90
C GLU A 163 1.34 -4.36 -10.44
N TRP A 164 0.93 -3.10 -10.18
CA TRP A 164 1.71 -1.91 -10.53
C TRP A 164 3.08 -1.90 -9.83
N GLN A 165 3.14 -2.05 -8.51
CA GLN A 165 4.42 -2.01 -7.77
C GLN A 165 5.41 -3.09 -8.22
N ALA A 166 4.91 -4.29 -8.54
CA ALA A 166 5.73 -5.36 -9.09
C ALA A 166 6.21 -5.04 -10.50
N TYR A 167 5.34 -4.44 -11.32
CA TYR A 167 5.67 -4.02 -12.68
C TYR A 167 6.72 -2.90 -12.70
N GLU A 168 6.46 -1.82 -11.96
CA GLU A 168 7.31 -0.63 -11.85
C GLU A 168 8.73 -1.02 -11.44
N ARG A 169 8.89 -1.83 -10.39
CA ARG A 169 10.23 -2.24 -9.96
C ARG A 169 10.92 -3.20 -10.89
N ARG A 170 10.19 -4.08 -11.58
CA ARG A 170 10.81 -4.92 -12.62
C ARG A 170 11.39 -4.04 -13.73
N ARG A 171 10.66 -3.00 -14.15
CA ARG A 171 11.13 -2.05 -15.16
C ARG A 171 12.31 -1.21 -14.67
N GLN A 172 12.22 -0.63 -13.48
CA GLN A 172 13.34 0.10 -12.87
C GLN A 172 14.60 -0.76 -12.78
N ARG A 173 14.46 -2.03 -12.38
CA ARG A 173 15.57 -2.97 -12.31
C ARG A 173 16.16 -3.30 -13.69
N GLU A 174 15.33 -3.51 -14.70
CA GLU A 174 15.78 -3.68 -16.09
C GLU A 174 16.64 -2.47 -16.53
N THR A 175 16.20 -1.26 -16.21
CA THR A 175 16.92 0.00 -16.52
C THR A 175 18.24 0.11 -15.75
N ILE A 176 18.26 -0.19 -14.44
CA ILE A 176 19.48 -0.19 -13.63
C ILE A 176 20.49 -1.22 -14.15
N ILE A 177 20.04 -2.43 -14.54
CA ILE A 177 20.92 -3.45 -15.12
C ILE A 177 21.52 -2.97 -16.44
N GLU A 178 20.73 -2.32 -17.29
CA GLU A 178 21.23 -1.78 -18.56
C GLU A 178 22.25 -0.66 -18.33
N TRP A 179 22.00 0.21 -17.35
CA TRP A 179 22.97 1.22 -16.94
C TRP A 179 24.26 0.59 -16.39
N LEU A 180 24.18 -0.39 -15.50
CA LEU A 180 25.35 -1.13 -14.97
C LEU A 180 26.21 -1.71 -16.12
N ARG A 181 25.57 -2.29 -17.13
CA ARG A 181 26.27 -2.81 -18.33
C ARG A 181 26.94 -1.72 -19.13
N SER A 182 26.29 -0.56 -19.27
CA SER A 182 26.85 0.59 -19.97
C SER A 182 28.13 1.12 -19.31
N VAL A 183 28.26 0.96 -17.99
CA VAL A 183 29.42 1.36 -17.19
C VAL A 183 30.41 0.21 -16.95
N GLY A 184 30.23 -0.91 -17.67
CA GLY A 184 31.19 -2.02 -17.68
C GLY A 184 30.98 -3.07 -16.58
N VAL A 185 29.82 -3.09 -15.92
CA VAL A 185 29.50 -3.99 -14.79
C VAL A 185 28.36 -4.95 -15.15
N GLU A 186 28.54 -6.23 -14.85
CA GLU A 186 27.48 -7.23 -14.88
C GLU A 186 27.13 -7.63 -13.43
N PRO A 187 25.88 -7.48 -12.98
CA PRO A 187 25.48 -7.88 -11.63
C PRO A 187 25.62 -9.40 -11.44
N ALA A 188 26.27 -9.82 -10.35
CA ALA A 188 26.37 -11.23 -9.96
C ALA A 188 25.10 -11.76 -9.27
N ASN A 189 24.26 -10.84 -8.77
CA ASN A 189 23.02 -11.10 -8.04
C ASN A 189 21.80 -10.37 -8.67
N PRO A 190 21.53 -10.52 -9.98
CA PRO A 190 20.51 -9.76 -10.69
C PRO A 190 19.08 -10.08 -10.26
N ASP A 191 18.85 -11.13 -9.46
CA ASP A 191 17.53 -11.52 -8.96
C ASP A 191 17.32 -11.24 -7.46
N ASP A 192 18.31 -10.66 -6.77
CA ASP A 192 18.19 -10.29 -5.36
C ASP A 192 17.06 -9.28 -5.17
N CYS A 193 15.93 -9.77 -4.65
CA CYS A 193 14.74 -8.99 -4.47
C CYS A 193 14.90 -8.05 -3.26
N THR A 194 15.03 -6.76 -3.52
CA THR A 194 15.01 -5.67 -2.52
C THR A 194 13.64 -5.40 -1.94
N PHE A 195 12.59 -5.92 -2.60
CA PHE A 195 11.22 -5.77 -2.17
C PHE A 195 10.51 -7.10 -2.09
N ALA A 196 10.45 -7.62 -0.88
CA ALA A 196 9.36 -8.48 -0.49
C ALA A 196 8.25 -7.57 0.05
N PRO A 197 7.19 -7.25 -0.72
CA PRO A 197 6.05 -6.61 -0.09
C PRO A 197 5.59 -7.57 1.01
N PRO A 198 5.30 -7.11 2.24
CA PRO A 198 4.71 -8.00 3.22
C PRO A 198 3.51 -8.68 2.55
N PRO A 199 3.32 -10.00 2.73
CA PRO A 199 2.12 -10.65 2.21
C PRO A 199 0.93 -9.81 2.66
N LEU A 200 -0.05 -9.60 1.78
CA LEU A 200 -1.24 -8.85 2.22
C LEU A 200 -1.72 -9.55 3.49
N PRO A 201 -2.06 -8.80 4.56
CA PRO A 201 -2.73 -9.42 5.69
C PRO A 201 -3.87 -10.24 5.10
N ASP A 202 -4.05 -11.46 5.58
CA ASP A 202 -5.12 -12.33 5.11
C ASP A 202 -6.44 -11.69 5.54
N LEU A 203 -6.87 -10.71 4.74
CA LEU A 203 -7.96 -9.81 5.05
C LEU A 203 -9.24 -10.63 5.18
N ARG A 204 -9.35 -11.70 4.39
CA ARG A 204 -10.43 -12.65 4.47
C ARG A 204 -10.45 -13.37 5.83
N LYS A 205 -9.31 -13.84 6.35
CA LYS A 205 -9.23 -14.37 7.73
C LYS A 205 -9.65 -13.36 8.79
N ILE A 206 -9.19 -12.12 8.68
CA ILE A 206 -9.56 -11.04 9.61
C ILE A 206 -11.06 -10.77 9.53
N MET A 207 -11.62 -10.71 8.32
CA MET A 207 -13.05 -10.57 8.09
C MET A 207 -13.83 -11.73 8.72
N PHE A 208 -13.39 -12.98 8.58
CA PHE A 208 -14.04 -14.13 9.23
C PHE A 208 -14.01 -14.04 10.76
N VAL A 209 -12.93 -13.51 11.38
CA VAL A 209 -12.91 -13.25 12.82
C VAL A 209 -14.01 -12.25 13.21
N GLU A 210 -14.11 -11.14 12.48
CA GLU A 210 -15.10 -10.10 12.79
C GLU A 210 -16.54 -10.55 12.47
N VAL A 211 -16.78 -11.30 11.40
CA VAL A 211 -18.08 -11.91 11.10
C VAL A 211 -18.50 -12.83 12.24
N ARG A 212 -17.61 -13.73 12.70
CA ARG A 212 -17.92 -14.64 13.83
C ARG A 212 -18.27 -13.88 15.09
N ARG A 213 -17.49 -12.84 15.41
CA ARG A 213 -17.75 -11.95 16.54
C ARG A 213 -19.12 -11.29 16.42
N PHE A 214 -19.45 -10.73 15.25
CA PHE A 214 -20.74 -10.10 15.00
C PHE A 214 -21.90 -11.08 15.19
N VAL A 215 -21.84 -12.26 14.53
CA VAL A 215 -22.88 -13.30 14.63
C VAL A 215 -23.10 -13.72 16.08
N ARG A 216 -22.01 -13.95 16.82
CA ARG A 216 -22.07 -14.36 18.23
C ARG A 216 -22.85 -13.38 19.11
N PHE A 217 -22.68 -12.08 18.91
CA PHE A 217 -23.40 -11.07 19.70
C PHE A 217 -24.77 -10.72 19.14
N ALA A 218 -24.94 -10.73 17.82
CA ALA A 218 -26.18 -10.33 17.17
C ALA A 218 -27.28 -11.38 17.32
N ARG A 219 -26.94 -12.68 17.33
CA ARG A 219 -27.92 -13.78 17.42
C ARG A 219 -28.72 -13.78 18.73
N ASP A 220 -28.14 -13.23 19.80
CA ASP A 220 -28.76 -13.18 21.13
C ASP A 220 -29.60 -11.91 21.33
N LEU A 221 -29.66 -11.02 20.32
CA LEU A 221 -30.46 -9.80 20.39
C LEU A 221 -31.94 -10.10 20.15
N PRO A 222 -32.86 -9.63 21.02
CA PRO A 222 -34.30 -9.79 20.80
C PRO A 222 -34.75 -9.23 19.45
N GLY A 223 -35.54 -10.02 18.73
CA GLY A 223 -36.08 -9.65 17.43
C GLY A 223 -35.14 -9.87 16.25
N VAL A 224 -33.91 -10.35 16.45
CA VAL A 224 -33.10 -10.89 15.34
C VAL A 224 -33.62 -12.28 15.00
N ALA A 225 -34.05 -12.48 13.75
CA ALA A 225 -34.69 -13.73 13.27
C ALA A 225 -33.78 -14.55 12.34
N ARG A 226 -32.85 -13.90 11.62
CA ARG A 226 -31.86 -14.57 10.78
C ARG A 226 -30.64 -13.68 10.57
N ILE A 227 -29.45 -14.29 10.50
CA ILE A 227 -28.21 -13.62 10.10
C ILE A 227 -27.64 -14.36 8.91
N ALA A 228 -27.36 -13.63 7.84
CA ALA A 228 -26.78 -14.13 6.60
C ALA A 228 -25.60 -13.28 6.17
N MET A 229 -24.75 -13.84 5.33
CA MET A 229 -23.65 -13.14 4.67
C MET A 229 -23.91 -13.13 3.16
N ILE A 230 -23.68 -11.98 2.54
CA ILE A 230 -23.86 -11.77 1.11
C ILE A 230 -22.56 -11.18 0.52
N GLY A 231 -22.61 -10.80 -0.75
CA GLY A 231 -21.54 -10.03 -1.37
C GLY A 231 -20.24 -10.81 -1.55
N SER A 232 -19.13 -10.08 -1.69
CA SER A 232 -17.89 -10.63 -2.24
C SER A 232 -17.20 -11.69 -1.38
N LEU A 233 -17.46 -11.72 -0.07
CA LEU A 233 -16.94 -12.75 0.84
C LEU A 233 -17.52 -14.14 0.60
N THR A 234 -18.67 -14.22 -0.07
CA THR A 234 -19.30 -15.50 -0.45
C THR A 234 -18.81 -16.04 -1.81
N THR A 235 -17.74 -15.47 -2.35
CA THR A 235 -17.20 -15.79 -3.70
C THR A 235 -15.71 -16.07 -3.67
N GLU A 236 -15.18 -16.69 -4.73
CA GLU A 236 -13.74 -16.99 -4.92
C GLU A 236 -12.85 -15.76 -5.12
N LYS A 237 -13.39 -14.55 -4.95
CA LYS A 237 -12.64 -13.30 -5.16
C LYS A 237 -11.49 -13.18 -4.16
N GLU A 238 -10.25 -13.30 -4.60
CA GLU A 238 -9.04 -13.28 -3.74
C GLU A 238 -9.00 -12.12 -2.72
N PHE A 239 -9.53 -10.94 -3.10
CA PHE A 239 -9.62 -9.77 -2.24
C PHE A 239 -11.08 -9.32 -2.08
N PRO A 240 -11.80 -9.81 -1.05
CA PRO A 240 -13.12 -9.29 -0.71
C PRO A 240 -13.03 -7.80 -0.35
N LYS A 241 -14.00 -7.00 -0.80
CA LYS A 241 -13.99 -5.54 -0.61
C LYS A 241 -14.53 -5.17 0.77
N ASP A 242 -15.69 -5.71 1.11
CA ASP A 242 -16.47 -5.35 2.29
C ASP A 242 -17.06 -6.61 2.94
N ILE A 243 -17.36 -6.51 4.24
CA ILE A 243 -18.19 -7.48 4.95
C ILE A 243 -19.65 -7.09 4.77
N ASP A 244 -20.41 -7.85 3.98
CA ASP A 244 -21.84 -7.59 3.76
C ASP A 244 -22.70 -8.55 4.59
N MET A 245 -23.20 -8.07 5.74
CA MET A 245 -24.09 -8.83 6.62
C MET A 245 -25.55 -8.48 6.30
N LEU A 246 -26.41 -9.49 6.18
CA LEU A 246 -27.85 -9.33 6.07
C LEU A 246 -28.51 -9.87 7.34
N VAL A 247 -29.25 -9.02 8.05
CA VAL A 247 -29.98 -9.39 9.26
C VAL A 247 -31.47 -9.23 9.03
N THR A 248 -32.20 -10.33 9.19
CA THR A 248 -33.67 -10.31 9.22
C THR A 248 -34.12 -10.02 10.64
N VAL A 249 -34.96 -9.00 10.80
CA VAL A 249 -35.45 -8.52 12.11
C VAL A 249 -36.97 -8.48 12.15
N THR A 250 -37.54 -8.67 13.33
CA THR A 250 -38.96 -8.45 13.62
C THR A 250 -39.29 -6.95 13.65
N ASP A 251 -40.57 -6.62 13.55
CA ASP A 251 -41.05 -5.23 13.60
C ASP A 251 -40.73 -4.54 14.93
N ASP A 252 -40.76 -5.28 16.04
CA ASP A 252 -40.50 -4.81 17.40
C ASP A 252 -39.02 -4.85 17.81
N CYS A 253 -38.12 -5.31 16.93
CA CYS A 253 -36.69 -5.35 17.21
C CYS A 253 -36.11 -3.94 17.46
N GLU A 254 -35.49 -3.75 18.62
CA GLU A 254 -34.73 -2.54 18.94
C GLU A 254 -33.37 -2.55 18.22
N LEU A 255 -33.17 -1.62 17.29
CA LEU A 255 -31.98 -1.62 16.42
C LEU A 255 -30.72 -1.02 17.07
N ALA A 256 -30.83 -0.38 18.24
CA ALA A 256 -29.70 0.31 18.86
C ALA A 256 -28.50 -0.62 19.18
N PRO A 257 -28.69 -1.82 19.76
CA PRO A 257 -27.60 -2.77 19.98
C PRO A 257 -27.02 -3.29 18.65
N LEU A 258 -27.87 -3.55 17.66
CA LEU A 258 -27.43 -4.04 16.35
C LEU A 258 -26.62 -3.00 15.59
N ALA A 259 -27.03 -1.72 15.63
CA ALA A 259 -26.27 -0.62 15.04
C ALA A 259 -24.95 -0.35 15.77
N LYS A 260 -24.89 -0.62 17.08
CA LYS A 260 -23.61 -0.62 17.81
C LYS A 260 -22.66 -1.70 17.29
N LEU A 261 -23.15 -2.92 17.07
CA LEU A 261 -22.34 -4.00 16.48
C LEU A 261 -21.89 -3.64 15.06
N GLY A 262 -22.79 -3.07 14.25
CA GLY A 262 -22.47 -2.56 12.90
C GLY A 262 -21.33 -1.54 12.92
N ARG A 263 -21.40 -0.51 13.76
CA ARG A 263 -20.31 0.47 13.90
C ARG A 263 -19.00 -0.14 14.40
N GLN A 264 -19.05 -1.17 15.25
CA GLN A 264 -17.85 -1.86 15.73
C GLN A 264 -17.15 -2.61 14.60
N ILE A 265 -17.90 -3.40 13.81
CA ILE A 265 -17.32 -4.14 12.69
C ILE A 265 -16.77 -3.19 11.62
N SER A 266 -17.51 -2.13 11.25
CA SER A 266 -17.02 -1.12 10.30
C SER A 266 -15.77 -0.40 10.83
N GLY A 267 -15.74 -0.05 12.12
CA GLY A 267 -14.59 0.61 12.74
C GLY A 267 -13.33 -0.28 12.76
N HIS A 268 -13.46 -1.58 13.03
CA HIS A 268 -12.32 -2.50 12.95
C HIS A 268 -11.87 -2.73 11.51
N MET A 269 -12.78 -2.77 10.53
CA MET A 269 -12.39 -2.97 9.12
C MET A 269 -11.70 -1.75 8.51
N GLN A 270 -12.03 -0.54 8.96
CA GLN A 270 -11.36 0.68 8.50
C GLN A 270 -9.85 0.69 8.78
N THR A 271 -9.38 0.09 9.88
CA THR A 271 -7.92 -0.02 10.18
C THR A 271 -7.20 -0.87 9.13
N HIS A 272 -7.94 -1.75 8.47
CA HIS A 272 -7.47 -2.60 7.39
C HIS A 272 -7.88 -2.09 6.01
N GLN A 273 -8.35 -0.84 5.87
CA GLN A 273 -8.84 -0.23 4.62
C GLN A 273 -9.97 -1.03 3.95
N ALA A 274 -10.82 -1.69 4.73
CA ALA A 274 -11.98 -2.44 4.27
C ALA A 274 -13.27 -1.88 4.88
N GLY A 275 -14.41 -2.09 4.23
CA GLY A 275 -15.71 -1.73 4.76
C GLY A 275 -16.45 -2.90 5.41
N ALA A 276 -17.54 -2.56 6.09
CA ALA A 276 -18.53 -3.53 6.56
C ALA A 276 -19.89 -2.85 6.59
N ASP A 277 -20.88 -3.47 5.97
CA ASP A 277 -22.25 -3.04 5.91
C ASP A 277 -23.16 -4.07 6.57
N VAL A 278 -24.15 -3.58 7.33
CA VAL A 278 -25.18 -4.42 7.95
C VAL A 278 -26.53 -4.00 7.39
N PHE A 279 -27.01 -4.78 6.43
CA PHE A 279 -28.30 -4.66 5.78
C PHE A 279 -29.40 -5.27 6.65
N LEU A 280 -30.56 -4.63 6.66
CA LEU A 280 -31.72 -5.02 7.44
C LEU A 280 -32.88 -5.39 6.51
N ALA A 281 -33.57 -6.48 6.83
CA ALA A 281 -34.79 -6.91 6.16
C ALA A 281 -35.84 -7.34 7.17
N ASP A 282 -37.11 -7.29 6.79
CA ASP A 282 -38.20 -7.88 7.58
C ASP A 282 -38.37 -9.39 7.30
N GLU A 283 -39.22 -10.04 8.09
CA GLU A 283 -39.54 -11.48 7.97
C GLU A 283 -40.24 -11.84 6.65
N ASN A 284 -40.82 -10.86 5.94
CA ASN A 284 -41.47 -11.03 4.65
C ASN A 284 -40.49 -10.91 3.46
N GLY A 285 -39.21 -10.67 3.75
CA GLY A 285 -38.14 -10.50 2.78
C GLY A 285 -38.12 -9.12 2.13
N ASN A 286 -38.69 -8.10 2.77
CA ASN A 286 -38.60 -6.70 2.34
C ASN A 286 -37.33 -6.07 2.90
N TYR A 287 -36.58 -5.37 2.05
CA TYR A 287 -35.44 -4.56 2.48
C TYR A 287 -35.91 -3.35 3.30
N LEU A 288 -35.28 -3.10 4.44
CA LEU A 288 -35.59 -1.99 5.35
C LEU A 288 -34.56 -0.85 5.27
N GLY A 289 -33.32 -1.15 4.88
CA GLY A 289 -32.19 -0.22 4.95
C GLY A 289 -30.96 -0.87 5.58
N ARG A 290 -30.06 -0.06 6.14
CA ARG A 290 -28.89 -0.50 6.91
C ARG A 290 -28.98 -0.06 8.37
N THR A 291 -28.11 -0.62 9.20
CA THR A 291 -27.90 -0.06 10.55
C THR A 291 -27.30 1.34 10.48
N CYS A 292 -27.76 2.25 11.34
CA CYS A 292 -27.28 3.63 11.34
C CYS A 292 -25.78 3.75 11.72
N PRO A 293 -24.98 4.46 10.91
CA PRO A 293 -23.55 4.62 11.14
C PRO A 293 -23.23 5.61 12.27
N TRP A 294 -24.21 6.38 12.74
CA TRP A 294 -24.01 7.41 13.75
C TRP A 294 -24.17 6.86 15.16
N LYS A 295 -23.25 7.25 16.07
CA LYS A 295 -23.32 6.88 17.50
C LYS A 295 -24.55 7.47 18.20
N GLU A 296 -24.94 8.67 17.79
CA GLU A 296 -26.14 9.37 18.28
C GLU A 296 -27.09 9.55 17.09
N CYS A 297 -28.21 8.83 17.12
CA CYS A 297 -29.23 8.86 16.07
C CYS A 297 -30.37 9.80 16.47
N GLY A 298 -30.73 10.72 15.57
CA GLY A 298 -31.92 11.55 15.70
C GLY A 298 -32.07 12.53 14.54
N PRO A 299 -33.32 12.90 14.19
CA PRO A 299 -33.61 13.77 13.06
C PRO A 299 -32.95 15.14 13.25
N GLY A 300 -32.25 15.62 12.22
CA GLY A 300 -31.62 16.94 12.23
C GLY A 300 -30.39 17.09 13.14
N ILE A 301 -29.96 16.04 13.87
CA ILE A 301 -28.75 16.09 14.72
C ILE A 301 -27.48 16.19 13.86
N ARG A 302 -27.47 15.51 12.71
CA ARG A 302 -26.32 15.44 11.81
C ARG A 302 -26.71 15.97 10.44
N VAL A 303 -26.07 17.04 10.00
CA VAL A 303 -26.23 17.58 8.64
C VAL A 303 -25.80 16.55 7.57
N SER A 304 -24.85 15.68 7.91
CA SER A 304 -24.36 14.60 7.04
C SER A 304 -25.23 13.34 7.06
N CYS A 305 -26.35 13.32 7.79
CA CYS A 305 -27.26 12.17 7.76
C CYS A 305 -28.15 12.28 6.52
N ASP A 306 -28.06 11.27 5.67
CA ASP A 306 -28.76 11.13 4.39
C ASP A 306 -29.86 10.06 4.41
N ALA A 307 -30.18 9.49 5.58
CA ALA A 307 -31.35 8.61 5.75
C ALA A 307 -32.65 9.37 5.41
N LEU A 308 -33.49 8.77 4.56
CA LEU A 308 -34.71 9.39 4.05
C LEU A 308 -35.71 9.70 5.18
N HIS A 309 -35.85 8.79 6.14
CA HIS A 309 -36.78 8.92 7.26
C HIS A 309 -36.06 8.73 8.61
N CYS A 310 -34.94 9.45 8.80
CA CYS A 310 -34.18 9.40 10.06
C CYS A 310 -35.08 9.63 11.28
N GLY A 311 -35.07 8.67 12.22
CA GLY A 311 -35.84 8.74 13.46
C GLY A 311 -37.24 8.10 13.40
N ALA A 312 -37.76 7.73 12.23
CA ALA A 312 -39.01 6.98 12.11
C ALA A 312 -38.91 5.60 12.80
N ARG A 313 -37.78 4.91 12.60
CA ARG A 313 -37.32 3.79 13.43
C ARG A 313 -35.91 4.11 13.92
N HIS A 314 -35.72 4.18 15.23
CA HIS A 314 -34.45 4.63 15.81
C HIS A 314 -33.30 3.70 15.40
N TYR A 315 -32.19 4.28 14.91
CA TYR A 315 -31.04 3.58 14.32
C TYR A 315 -31.28 2.78 13.02
N LEU A 316 -32.42 2.93 12.36
CA LEU A 316 -32.57 2.52 10.96
C LEU A 316 -32.05 3.64 10.04
N HIS A 317 -31.18 3.29 9.10
CA HIS A 317 -30.74 4.16 8.02
C HIS A 317 -31.34 3.63 6.71
N ASP A 318 -32.42 4.27 6.27
CA ASP A 318 -33.17 3.87 5.09
C ASP A 318 -32.65 4.58 3.84
N ASP A 319 -31.88 3.84 3.06
CA ASP A 319 -31.09 4.32 1.92
C ASP A 319 -31.63 3.84 0.57
N PHE A 320 -32.95 3.74 0.47
CA PHE A 320 -33.63 3.14 -0.69
C PHE A 320 -33.31 3.81 -2.03
N GLU A 321 -32.89 5.07 -2.02
CA GLU A 321 -32.47 5.80 -3.22
C GLU A 321 -31.03 5.44 -3.66
N ALA A 322 -30.19 4.98 -2.73
CA ALA A 322 -28.79 4.65 -2.98
C ALA A 322 -28.56 3.15 -3.15
N ILE A 323 -29.26 2.32 -2.37
CA ILE A 323 -29.05 0.87 -2.33
C ILE A 323 -30.39 0.15 -2.36
N ARG A 324 -30.47 -0.89 -3.20
CA ARG A 324 -31.61 -1.81 -3.22
C ARG A 324 -31.12 -3.23 -3.41
N LEU A 325 -31.27 -4.05 -2.36
CA LEU A 325 -30.99 -5.47 -2.45
C LEU A 325 -32.09 -6.18 -3.24
N ASP A 326 -31.69 -7.11 -4.12
CA ASP A 326 -32.64 -7.99 -4.81
C ASP A 326 -33.39 -8.84 -3.78
N ARG A 327 -34.71 -8.95 -3.94
CA ARG A 327 -35.55 -9.74 -3.04
C ARG A 327 -35.07 -11.20 -2.96
N HIS A 328 -34.55 -11.75 -4.05
CA HIS A 328 -34.01 -13.10 -4.08
C HIS A 328 -32.78 -13.25 -3.17
N VAL A 329 -31.88 -12.26 -3.14
CA VAL A 329 -30.72 -12.24 -2.24
C VAL A 329 -31.18 -12.20 -0.78
N ILE A 330 -32.28 -11.50 -0.50
CA ILE A 330 -32.85 -11.46 0.84
C ILE A 330 -33.48 -12.79 1.22
N THR A 331 -34.32 -13.38 0.36
CA THR A 331 -35.03 -14.62 0.68
C THR A 331 -34.11 -15.84 0.69
N SER A 332 -33.12 -15.86 -0.21
CA SER A 332 -32.22 -16.98 -0.47
C SER A 332 -30.77 -16.49 -0.57
N PRO A 333 -30.19 -15.99 0.54
CA PRO A 333 -28.81 -15.52 0.53
C PRO A 333 -27.83 -16.68 0.29
N PRO A 334 -26.63 -16.41 -0.27
CA PRO A 334 -25.64 -17.46 -0.52
C PRO A 334 -25.20 -18.22 0.74
N LEU A 335 -25.17 -17.52 1.88
CA LEU A 335 -24.82 -18.10 3.17
C LEU A 335 -25.73 -17.58 4.28
N VAL A 336 -26.50 -18.47 4.90
CA VAL A 336 -27.14 -18.23 6.19
C VAL A 336 -26.18 -18.70 7.29
N LEU A 337 -25.97 -17.88 8.31
CA LEU A 337 -25.08 -18.14 9.44
C LEU A 337 -25.84 -18.47 10.74
N TRP A 338 -27.09 -18.00 10.87
CA TRP A 338 -27.97 -18.25 12.01
C TRP A 338 -29.45 -18.10 11.56
N PRO A 339 -30.42 -18.89 12.05
CA PRO A 339 -30.37 -19.83 13.19
C PRO A 339 -29.69 -21.17 12.90
N GLU A 340 -29.67 -21.60 11.64
CA GLU A 340 -28.94 -22.78 11.18
C GLU A 340 -28.03 -22.36 10.03
N ALA A 341 -26.79 -22.85 10.03
CA ALA A 341 -25.85 -22.54 8.97
C ALA A 341 -26.25 -23.27 7.68
N VAL A 342 -26.70 -22.52 6.67
CA VAL A 342 -27.10 -23.05 5.36
C VAL A 342 -26.24 -22.40 4.29
N ALA A 343 -25.47 -23.21 3.59
CA ALA A 343 -24.49 -22.80 2.60
C ALA A 343 -24.94 -23.22 1.19
N GLY A 344 -24.96 -22.28 0.24
CA GLY A 344 -25.12 -22.61 -1.18
C GLY A 344 -23.96 -23.47 -1.72
N ASP A 345 -24.16 -24.14 -2.86
CA ASP A 345 -23.20 -25.09 -3.42
C ASP A 345 -21.87 -24.43 -3.84
N ASP A 346 -21.93 -23.22 -4.39
CA ASP A 346 -20.78 -22.50 -4.96
C ASP A 346 -19.93 -21.72 -3.93
N LEU A 347 -20.11 -21.97 -2.63
CA LEU A 347 -19.34 -21.28 -1.60
C LEU A 347 -17.87 -21.76 -1.55
N PRO A 348 -16.91 -20.83 -1.49
CA PRO A 348 -15.48 -21.15 -1.37
C PRO A 348 -15.14 -22.04 -0.17
N GLN A 349 -14.10 -22.86 -0.34
CA GLN A 349 -13.68 -23.84 0.68
C GLN A 349 -13.18 -23.18 1.99
N ASP A 350 -12.55 -22.01 1.88
CA ASP A 350 -12.08 -21.24 3.04
C ASP A 350 -13.26 -20.70 3.88
N VAL A 351 -14.35 -20.23 3.25
CA VAL A 351 -15.58 -19.84 3.94
C VAL A 351 -16.16 -21.02 4.72
N ARG A 352 -16.16 -22.21 4.14
CA ARG A 352 -16.67 -23.41 4.83
C ARG A 352 -15.81 -23.77 6.05
N SER A 353 -14.50 -23.87 5.87
CA SER A 353 -13.58 -24.38 6.90
C SER A 353 -13.20 -23.35 7.98
N GLU A 354 -13.12 -22.07 7.62
CA GLU A 354 -12.65 -21.02 8.54
C GLU A 354 -13.77 -20.18 9.16
N LEU A 355 -14.96 -20.12 8.51
CA LEU A 355 -16.12 -19.41 9.04
C LEU A 355 -17.17 -20.37 9.59
N ILE A 356 -17.76 -21.22 8.74
CA ILE A 356 -18.92 -22.05 9.12
C ILE A 356 -18.55 -23.07 10.20
N GLU A 357 -17.50 -23.87 9.96
CA GLU A 357 -17.05 -24.88 10.94
C GLU A 357 -16.62 -24.26 12.27
N GLN A 358 -16.06 -23.04 12.25
CA GLN A 358 -15.64 -22.37 13.46
C GLN A 358 -16.80 -21.79 14.26
N LEU A 359 -17.85 -21.27 13.60
CA LEU A 359 -19.09 -20.87 14.27
C LEU A 359 -19.74 -22.04 15.00
N ALA A 360 -19.81 -23.21 14.36
CA ALA A 360 -20.34 -24.42 14.97
C ALA A 360 -19.51 -24.88 16.19
N LYS A 361 -18.18 -24.70 16.17
CA LYS A 361 -17.30 -24.98 17.31
C LYS A 361 -17.49 -23.98 18.46
N ASP A 362 -17.72 -22.70 18.15
CA ASP A 362 -17.96 -21.66 19.16
C ASP A 362 -19.31 -21.86 19.87
N GLU A 363 -20.29 -22.42 19.18
CA GLU A 363 -21.58 -22.85 19.73
C GLU A 363 -21.47 -24.00 20.72
N GLN A 364 -20.59 -24.97 20.46
CA GLN A 364 -20.39 -26.11 21.36
C GLN A 364 -19.59 -25.77 22.63
N ARG A 365 -18.95 -24.60 22.68
CA ARG A 365 -18.11 -24.15 23.82
C ARG A 365 -18.76 -23.08 24.70
N SER A 366 -19.91 -22.54 24.29
CA SER A 366 -20.71 -21.58 25.07
C SER A 366 -21.85 -22.30 25.77
#